data_AF-A0A1D9PCR8-F1
#
_entry.id   AF-A0A1D9PCR8-F1
#
_cell.length_a   1.000
_cell.length_b   1.000
_cell.length_c   1.000
_cell.angle_alpha   90.00
_cell.angle_beta   90.00
_cell.angle_gamma   90.00
#
_symmetry.space_group_name_H-M   'P 1'
#
loop_
_entity.id
_entity.type
_entity.pdbx_description
1 polymer ?
#
loop_
_entity_poly.entity_id
_entity_poly.type
_entity_poly.pdbx_seq_one_letter_code
_entity_poly.pdbx_strand_id
1 'polypeptide(L)'
;MAFELKNVVPWGRNLEEYTRIFKLTDSDYKSRIISFGDGPASFNFEMTKLDRKVVSLDPIYQFTRDELKQRIAETKDTILEQTKTNHNNFVWTNIKSIQDLEHIRMDAMNNFIDDFELGKTKERYIYHELPNSTKFSDLSFDLGLSSHFLILYSQLGLDFHIKSISEMLRICKEIRIFPILNLNAVKSEVLEGIIDYFKSDYQISIDLVDYEFQKRGNQMLKIKRK
;
A
#
# COMPACT_ATOMS: atom_id res chain seq x y z
N MET A 1 12.74 -7.00 -16.23
CA MET A 1 13.12 -7.90 -15.13
C MET A 1 11.87 -8.12 -14.30
N ALA A 2 11.41 -9.35 -14.19
CA ALA A 2 10.28 -9.68 -13.31
C ALA A 2 10.72 -9.37 -11.87
N PHE A 3 9.91 -8.59 -11.17
CA PHE A 3 10.15 -8.23 -9.79
C PHE A 3 10.12 -9.51 -8.95
N GLU A 4 11.25 -9.91 -8.37
CA GLU A 4 11.30 -11.10 -7.54
C GLU A 4 10.52 -10.87 -6.25
N LEU A 5 9.28 -11.36 -6.25
CA LEU A 5 8.36 -11.49 -5.11
C LEU A 5 8.97 -12.11 -3.84
N LYS A 6 10.20 -12.64 -3.89
CA LYS A 6 10.94 -13.12 -2.71
C LYS A 6 11.27 -12.00 -1.72
N ASN A 7 11.35 -10.75 -2.16
CA ASN A 7 11.73 -9.62 -1.32
C ASN A 7 10.55 -8.74 -0.86
N VAL A 8 9.34 -8.99 -1.35
CA VAL A 8 8.14 -8.33 -0.83
C VAL A 8 7.50 -9.24 0.19
N VAL A 9 7.59 -8.79 1.43
CA VAL A 9 7.01 -9.43 2.58
C VAL A 9 5.49 -9.21 2.53
N PRO A 10 4.66 -10.24 2.29
CA PRO A 10 3.22 -10.09 2.26
C PRO A 10 2.73 -9.86 3.71
N TRP A 11 2.57 -8.60 4.09
CA TRP A 11 2.15 -8.19 5.43
C TRP A 11 0.97 -7.21 5.33
N GLY A 12 -0.23 -7.78 5.35
CA GLY A 12 -1.48 -7.06 5.12
C GLY A 12 -1.79 -6.00 6.18
N ARG A 13 -2.46 -4.92 5.76
CA ARG A 13 -2.96 -3.84 6.61
C ARG A 13 -4.49 -3.84 6.61
N ASN A 14 -5.08 -3.47 7.74
CA ASN A 14 -6.54 -3.34 7.86
C ASN A 14 -7.03 -1.93 7.49
N LEU A 15 -8.35 -1.74 7.46
CA LEU A 15 -8.99 -0.46 7.16
C LEU A 15 -8.57 0.63 8.15
N GLU A 16 -8.52 0.33 9.45
CA GLU A 16 -8.13 1.32 10.46
C GLU A 16 -6.73 1.89 10.18
N GLU A 17 -5.78 1.01 9.84
CA GLU A 17 -4.43 1.43 9.45
C GLU A 17 -4.44 2.25 8.17
N TYR A 18 -5.16 1.84 7.12
CA TYR A 18 -5.29 2.62 5.88
C TYR A 18 -5.86 4.02 6.14
N THR A 19 -6.88 4.11 6.99
CA THR A 19 -7.49 5.38 7.37
C THR A 19 -6.50 6.31 8.05
N ARG A 20 -5.70 5.80 8.98
CA ARG A 20 -4.66 6.56 9.68
C ARG A 20 -3.51 6.94 8.75
N ILE A 21 -3.04 5.99 7.93
CA ILE A 21 -1.92 6.16 6.98
C ILE A 21 -2.25 7.21 5.92
N PHE A 22 -3.48 7.23 5.41
CA PHE A 22 -3.86 8.12 4.31
C PHE A 22 -4.76 9.28 4.72
N LYS A 23 -5.03 9.44 6.03
CA LYS A 23 -5.98 10.42 6.57
C LYS A 23 -7.33 10.36 5.84
N LEU A 24 -7.87 9.16 5.67
CA LEU A 24 -9.12 8.98 4.95
C LEU A 24 -10.26 9.65 5.71
N THR A 25 -11.01 10.48 5.00
CA THR A 25 -12.19 11.19 5.48
C THR A 25 -13.47 10.48 5.04
N ASP A 26 -14.61 10.88 5.60
CA ASP A 26 -15.93 10.39 5.15
C ASP A 26 -16.20 10.65 3.67
N SER A 27 -15.65 11.73 3.10
CA SER A 27 -15.71 11.99 1.66
C SER A 27 -14.83 11.04 0.85
N ASP A 28 -13.65 10.68 1.37
CA ASP A 28 -12.77 9.73 0.71
C ASP A 28 -13.43 8.35 0.64
N TYR A 29 -14.09 7.89 1.71
CA TYR A 29 -14.80 6.60 1.70
C TYR A 29 -15.91 6.48 0.65
N LYS A 30 -16.49 7.61 0.22
CA LYS A 30 -17.53 7.67 -0.81
C LYS A 30 -16.96 7.76 -2.24
N SER A 31 -15.65 7.96 -2.36
CA SER A 31 -14.96 8.14 -3.64
C SER A 31 -14.72 6.80 -4.33
N ARG A 32 -14.40 6.83 -5.63
CA ARG A 32 -13.89 5.65 -6.34
C ARG A 32 -12.41 5.50 -6.03
N ILE A 33 -12.07 4.50 -5.21
CA ILE A 33 -10.71 4.27 -4.74
C ILE A 33 -10.07 3.12 -5.54
N ILE A 34 -8.81 3.32 -5.91
CA ILE A 34 -7.92 2.24 -6.34
C ILE A 34 -6.67 2.23 -5.47
N SER A 35 -6.16 1.05 -5.12
CA SER A 35 -4.98 0.91 -4.27
C SER A 35 -3.96 -0.04 -4.91
N PHE A 36 -2.68 0.32 -4.83
CA PHE A 36 -1.58 -0.30 -5.57
C PHE A 36 -0.54 -0.89 -4.62
N GLY A 37 -0.21 -2.17 -4.81
CA GLY A 37 0.73 -2.89 -3.97
C GLY A 37 0.13 -3.25 -2.61
N ASP A 38 -1.17 -3.57 -2.57
CA ASP A 38 -1.91 -3.82 -1.32
C ASP A 38 -1.46 -5.09 -0.59
N GLY A 39 -0.84 -6.03 -1.31
CA GLY A 39 -0.57 -7.36 -0.82
C GLY A 39 -1.85 -8.02 -0.26
N PRO A 40 -1.74 -8.82 0.82
CA PRO A 40 -2.88 -9.47 1.46
C PRO A 40 -3.60 -8.55 2.47
N ALA A 41 -3.87 -7.30 2.12
CA ALA A 41 -4.58 -6.35 2.98
C ALA A 41 -6.10 -6.60 3.04
N SER A 42 -6.71 -6.44 4.23
CA SER A 42 -8.16 -6.51 4.39
C SER A 42 -8.88 -5.19 4.08
N PHE A 43 -8.17 -4.11 3.80
CA PHE A 43 -8.76 -2.80 3.47
C PHE A 43 -9.90 -2.89 2.45
N ASN A 44 -9.70 -3.61 1.34
CA ASN A 44 -10.73 -3.78 0.31
C ASN A 44 -11.95 -4.56 0.83
N PHE A 45 -11.72 -5.65 1.56
CA PHE A 45 -12.77 -6.46 2.17
C PHE A 45 -13.60 -5.64 3.17
N GLU A 46 -12.94 -4.90 4.06
CA GLU A 46 -13.59 -4.07 5.07
C GLU A 46 -14.37 -2.90 4.43
N MET A 47 -13.81 -2.27 3.39
CA MET A 47 -14.52 -1.26 2.60
C MET A 47 -15.74 -1.83 1.88
N THR A 48 -15.64 -3.06 1.38
CA THR A 48 -16.76 -3.76 0.74
C THR A 48 -17.88 -4.05 1.74
N LYS A 49 -17.55 -4.45 2.99
CA LYS A 49 -18.52 -4.61 4.08
C LYS A 49 -19.25 -3.31 4.46
N LEU A 50 -18.66 -2.15 4.15
CA LEU A 50 -19.25 -0.83 4.35
C LEU A 50 -19.97 -0.29 3.09
N ASP A 51 -20.25 -1.16 2.11
CA ASP A 51 -20.83 -0.81 0.81
C ASP A 51 -20.04 0.27 0.05
N ARG A 52 -18.71 0.27 0.21
CA ARG A 52 -17.79 1.18 -0.50
C ARG A 52 -17.10 0.47 -1.66
N LYS A 53 -16.67 1.27 -2.64
CA LYS A 53 -16.06 0.77 -3.88
C LYS A 53 -14.54 0.96 -3.85
N VAL A 54 -13.82 -0.16 -3.78
CA VAL A 54 -12.35 -0.20 -3.84
C VAL A 54 -11.91 -1.26 -4.83
N VAL A 55 -10.92 -0.91 -5.66
CA VAL A 55 -10.16 -1.87 -6.47
C VAL A 55 -8.74 -1.95 -5.91
N SER A 56 -8.24 -3.15 -5.71
CA SER A 56 -6.88 -3.41 -5.26
C SER A 56 -6.08 -4.06 -6.39
N LEU A 57 -4.89 -3.53 -6.63
CA LEU A 57 -3.94 -4.00 -7.62
C LEU A 57 -2.70 -4.55 -6.91
N ASP A 58 -2.33 -5.79 -7.20
CA ASP A 58 -1.11 -6.38 -6.66
C ASP A 58 -0.60 -7.54 -7.53
N PRO A 59 0.74 -7.71 -7.67
CA PRO A 59 1.31 -8.85 -8.37
C PRO A 59 0.95 -10.19 -7.73
N ILE A 60 0.69 -10.27 -6.42
CA ILE A 60 0.34 -11.53 -5.75
C ILE A 60 -1.04 -12.05 -6.17
N TYR A 61 -1.90 -11.21 -6.76
CA TYR A 61 -3.25 -11.64 -7.14
C TYR A 61 -3.28 -12.60 -8.35
N GLN A 62 -2.11 -12.89 -8.94
CA GLN A 62 -1.94 -14.00 -9.88
C GLN A 62 -2.11 -15.37 -9.21
N PHE A 63 -1.77 -15.48 -7.91
CA PHE A 63 -1.81 -16.74 -7.18
C PHE A 63 -3.23 -17.14 -6.78
N THR A 64 -3.38 -18.42 -6.43
CA THR A 64 -4.59 -19.00 -5.82
C THR A 64 -4.67 -18.68 -4.33
N ARG A 65 -5.87 -18.79 -3.75
CA ARG A 65 -6.07 -18.67 -2.30
C ARG A 65 -5.13 -19.56 -1.49
N ASP A 66 -4.95 -20.82 -1.89
CA ASP A 66 -4.13 -21.79 -1.15
C ASP A 66 -2.64 -21.44 -1.21
N GLU A 67 -2.14 -21.01 -2.37
CA GLU A 67 -0.75 -20.53 -2.52
C GLU A 67 -0.50 -19.27 -1.68
N LEU A 68 -1.45 -18.34 -1.64
CA LEU A 68 -1.34 -17.14 -0.82
C LEU A 68 -1.34 -17.49 0.68
N LYS A 69 -2.22 -18.39 1.10
CA LYS A 69 -2.27 -18.87 2.49
C LYS A 69 -0.98 -19.55 2.90
N GLN A 70 -0.41 -20.39 2.04
CA GLN A 70 0.87 -21.05 2.28
C GLN A 70 2.00 -20.00 2.43
N ARG A 71 2.10 -19.05 1.50
CA ARG A 71 3.12 -17.98 1.56
C ARG A 71 3.02 -17.13 2.82
N ILE A 72 1.81 -16.80 3.26
CA ILE A 72 1.58 -16.08 4.53
C ILE A 72 2.12 -16.91 5.70
N ALA A 73 1.79 -18.20 5.76
CA ALA A 73 2.26 -19.09 6.82
C ALA A 73 3.79 -19.22 6.85
N GLU A 74 4.43 -19.35 5.68
CA GLU A 74 5.88 -19.49 5.55
C GLU A 74 6.66 -18.22 5.93
N THR A 75 6.09 -17.04 5.65
CA THR A 75 6.77 -15.76 5.88
C THR A 75 6.53 -15.20 7.28
N LYS A 76 5.40 -15.52 7.92
CA LYS A 76 4.97 -15.00 9.22
C LYS A 76 6.09 -15.03 10.27
N ASP A 77 6.65 -16.20 10.56
CA ASP A 77 7.60 -16.37 11.66
C ASP A 77 8.88 -15.54 11.40
N THR A 78 9.34 -15.51 10.14
CA THR A 78 10.49 -14.71 9.74
C THR A 78 10.27 -13.22 9.98
N ILE A 79 9.06 -12.71 9.69
CA ILE A 79 8.72 -11.29 9.85
C ILE A 79 8.64 -10.90 11.32
N LEU A 80 8.00 -11.74 12.14
CA LEU A 80 7.90 -11.51 13.58
C LEU A 80 9.27 -11.51 14.23
N GLU A 81 10.14 -12.44 13.83
CA GLU A 81 11.50 -12.52 14.37
C GLU A 81 12.34 -11.31 13.94
N GLN A 82 12.25 -10.88 12.68
CA GLN A 82 12.88 -9.64 12.22
C GLN A 82 12.35 -8.40 12.95
N THR A 83 11.05 -8.33 13.21
CA THR A 83 10.43 -7.24 13.96
C THR A 83 10.93 -7.21 15.40
N LYS A 84 11.07 -8.39 16.02
CA LYS A 84 11.61 -8.56 17.36
C LYS A 84 13.08 -8.14 17.45
N THR A 85 13.92 -8.57 16.51
CA THR A 85 15.33 -8.16 16.43
C THR A 85 15.46 -6.64 16.25
N ASN A 86 14.58 -6.04 15.46
CA ASN A 86 14.57 -4.61 15.16
C ASN A 86 13.59 -3.82 16.04
N HIS A 87 13.23 -4.31 17.23
CA HIS A 87 12.18 -3.72 18.08
C HIS A 87 12.37 -2.20 18.32
N ASN A 88 13.62 -1.76 18.44
CA ASN A 88 13.98 -0.36 18.67
C ASN A 88 13.80 0.54 17.43
N ASN A 89 13.51 0.00 16.25
CA ASN A 89 13.22 0.77 15.04
C ASN A 89 11.72 1.07 14.89
N PHE A 90 10.89 0.48 15.75
CA PHE A 90 9.44 0.65 15.73
C PHE A 90 8.92 1.50 16.90
N VAL A 91 7.73 2.06 16.70
CA VAL A 91 6.95 2.83 17.67
C VAL A 91 5.76 1.98 18.11
N TRP A 92 5.70 1.66 19.40
CA TRP A 92 4.75 0.72 19.99
C TRP A 92 3.57 1.40 20.71
N THR A 93 3.12 2.55 20.18
CA THR A 93 2.03 3.33 20.77
C THR A 93 0.66 2.76 20.40
N ASN A 94 0.40 2.62 19.10
CA ASN A 94 -0.87 2.10 18.58
C ASN A 94 -0.90 0.57 18.55
N ILE A 95 0.25 -0.04 18.27
CA ILE A 95 0.46 -1.49 18.32
C ILE A 95 1.31 -1.74 19.56
N LYS A 96 0.73 -2.30 20.62
CA LYS A 96 1.35 -2.25 21.96
C LYS A 96 2.38 -3.36 22.18
N SER A 97 2.38 -4.40 21.35
CA SER A 97 3.29 -5.53 21.45
C SER A 97 3.46 -6.25 20.11
N ILE A 98 4.46 -7.13 20.02
CA ILE A 98 4.66 -8.01 18.86
C ILE A 98 3.47 -8.97 18.71
N GLN A 99 2.89 -9.43 19.82
CA GLN A 99 1.70 -10.29 19.82
C GLN A 99 0.48 -9.53 19.28
N ASP A 100 0.30 -8.27 19.66
CA ASP A 100 -0.77 -7.43 19.11
C ASP A 100 -0.55 -7.18 17.61
N LEU A 101 0.71 -6.95 17.19
CA LEU A 101 1.07 -6.82 15.78
C LEU A 101 0.68 -8.10 15.02
N GLU A 102 1.11 -9.26 15.51
CA GLU A 102 0.79 -10.55 14.91
C GLU A 102 -0.73 -10.72 14.78
N HIS A 103 -1.49 -10.48 15.84
CA HIS A 103 -2.94 -10.61 15.84
C HIS A 103 -3.59 -9.71 14.79
N ILE A 104 -3.29 -8.40 14.80
CA ILE A 104 -3.83 -7.43 13.84
C ILE A 104 -3.53 -7.84 12.39
N ARG A 105 -2.31 -8.30 12.15
CA ARG A 105 -1.81 -8.64 10.80
C ARG A 105 -2.42 -9.93 10.29
N MET A 106 -2.46 -10.96 11.14
CA MET A 106 -3.06 -12.23 10.79
C MET A 106 -4.56 -12.09 10.58
N ASP A 107 -5.27 -11.30 11.39
CA ASP A 107 -6.69 -11.01 11.17
C ASP A 107 -6.94 -10.33 9.82
N ALA A 108 -6.15 -9.30 9.49
CA ALA A 108 -6.24 -8.64 8.19
C ALA A 108 -6.00 -9.61 7.03
N MET A 109 -4.94 -10.41 7.11
CA MET A 109 -4.61 -11.36 6.06
C MET A 109 -5.62 -12.50 5.94
N ASN A 110 -6.16 -13.00 7.05
CA ASN A 110 -7.21 -14.04 7.04
C ASN A 110 -8.51 -13.50 6.42
N ASN A 111 -8.92 -12.28 6.79
CA ASN A 111 -10.07 -11.60 6.19
C ASN A 111 -9.89 -11.43 4.67
N PHE A 112 -8.69 -11.04 4.23
CA PHE A 112 -8.34 -11.00 2.80
C PHE A 112 -8.46 -12.38 2.15
N ILE A 113 -7.86 -13.43 2.74
CA ILE A 113 -7.87 -14.80 2.19
C ILE A 113 -9.28 -15.36 2.06
N ASP A 114 -10.17 -15.05 3.01
CA ASP A 114 -11.56 -15.51 2.97
C ASP A 114 -12.40 -14.79 1.91
N ASP A 115 -12.05 -13.54 1.59
CA ASP A 115 -12.72 -12.73 0.58
C ASP A 115 -12.11 -12.87 -0.83
N PHE A 116 -10.86 -13.31 -0.94
CA PHE A 116 -10.03 -13.18 -2.13
C PHE A 116 -10.68 -13.73 -3.41
N GLU A 117 -11.17 -14.97 -3.40
CA GLU A 117 -11.74 -15.61 -4.59
C GLU A 117 -13.03 -14.91 -5.07
N LEU A 118 -13.88 -14.51 -4.13
CA LEU A 118 -15.09 -13.74 -4.42
C LEU A 118 -14.73 -12.34 -4.95
N GLY A 119 -13.76 -11.68 -4.31
CA GLY A 119 -13.29 -10.37 -4.72
C GLY A 119 -12.63 -10.39 -6.09
N LYS A 120 -11.86 -11.42 -6.42
CA LYS A 120 -11.25 -11.62 -7.75
C LYS A 120 -12.32 -11.81 -8.82
N THR A 121 -13.33 -12.64 -8.55
CA THR A 121 -14.49 -12.83 -9.46
C THR A 121 -15.28 -11.54 -9.68
N LYS A 122 -15.34 -10.66 -8.66
CA LYS A 122 -16.00 -9.34 -8.73
C LYS A 122 -15.08 -8.21 -9.20
N GLU A 123 -13.89 -8.53 -9.72
CA GLU A 123 -12.88 -7.56 -10.16
C GLU A 123 -12.43 -6.55 -9.08
N ARG A 124 -12.55 -6.90 -7.79
CA ARG A 124 -12.03 -6.10 -6.67
C ARG A 124 -10.53 -6.35 -6.42
N TYR A 125 -10.05 -7.55 -6.69
CA TYR A 125 -8.62 -7.91 -6.63
C TYR A 125 -8.14 -8.24 -8.04
N ILE A 126 -7.25 -7.43 -8.60
CA ILE A 126 -6.78 -7.58 -9.98
C ILE A 126 -5.25 -7.68 -10.00
N TYR A 127 -4.74 -8.74 -10.63
CA TYR A 127 -3.31 -8.85 -10.92
C TYR A 127 -2.84 -7.66 -11.76
N HIS A 128 -1.80 -6.97 -11.27
CA HIS A 128 -1.14 -5.91 -12.00
C HIS A 128 0.24 -5.63 -11.40
N GLU A 129 1.20 -5.28 -12.26
CA GLU A 129 2.56 -4.92 -11.90
C GLU A 129 2.87 -3.52 -12.41
N LEU A 130 3.13 -2.58 -11.50
CA LEU A 130 3.71 -1.28 -11.89
C LEU A 130 5.16 -1.49 -12.39
N PRO A 131 5.61 -0.73 -13.40
CA PRO A 131 4.99 0.47 -13.96
C PRO A 131 4.19 0.19 -15.25
N ASN A 132 3.71 -1.03 -15.47
CA ASN A 132 2.93 -1.34 -16.67
C ASN A 132 1.64 -0.52 -16.68
N SER A 133 1.09 -0.25 -17.87
CA SER A 133 -0.18 0.48 -17.95
C SER A 133 -1.35 -0.41 -17.51
N THR A 134 -2.27 0.16 -16.76
CA THR A 134 -3.50 -0.50 -16.29
C THR A 134 -4.55 -0.54 -17.40
N LYS A 135 -5.55 -1.43 -17.26
CA LYS A 135 -6.68 -1.51 -18.19
C LYS A 135 -7.69 -0.35 -18.08
N PHE A 136 -7.49 0.56 -17.13
CA PHE A 136 -8.46 1.61 -16.82
C PHE A 136 -8.27 2.84 -17.70
N SER A 137 -9.37 3.47 -18.05
CA SER A 137 -9.37 4.76 -18.74
C SER A 137 -8.88 5.88 -17.82
N ASP A 138 -8.44 6.98 -18.42
CA ASP A 138 -8.02 8.18 -17.70
C ASP A 138 -9.12 8.66 -16.73
N LEU A 139 -8.72 9.10 -15.53
CA LEU A 139 -9.61 9.65 -14.49
C LEU A 139 -10.78 8.74 -14.07
N SER A 140 -10.61 7.42 -14.19
CA SER A 140 -11.58 6.42 -13.73
C SER A 140 -11.72 6.40 -12.20
N PHE A 141 -10.71 6.87 -11.47
CA PHE A 141 -10.68 6.89 -10.01
C PHE A 141 -10.50 8.31 -9.47
N ASP A 142 -11.07 8.54 -8.30
CA ASP A 142 -10.96 9.82 -7.61
C ASP A 142 -9.71 9.83 -6.71
N LEU A 143 -9.38 8.68 -6.10
CA LEU A 143 -8.26 8.52 -5.17
C LEU A 143 -7.46 7.24 -5.44
N GLY A 144 -6.15 7.38 -5.65
CA GLY A 144 -5.18 6.30 -5.74
C GLY A 144 -4.36 6.19 -4.45
N LEU A 145 -4.20 4.99 -3.90
CA LEU A 145 -3.43 4.75 -2.67
C LEU A 145 -2.26 3.80 -2.95
N SER A 146 -1.13 3.98 -2.28
CA SER A 146 -0.07 2.97 -2.26
C SER A 146 0.63 2.97 -0.91
N SER A 147 0.55 1.83 -0.22
CA SER A 147 1.05 1.66 1.15
C SER A 147 2.26 0.73 1.16
N HIS A 148 3.36 1.16 1.78
CA HIS A 148 4.59 0.40 2.00
C HIS A 148 5.11 -0.33 0.75
N PHE A 149 4.97 0.29 -0.41
CA PHE A 149 5.56 -0.11 -1.69
C PHE A 149 6.40 1.06 -2.23
N LEU A 150 6.36 1.39 -3.53
CA LEU A 150 6.98 2.55 -4.19
C LEU A 150 8.19 3.15 -3.42
N ILE A 151 8.00 4.32 -2.79
CA ILE A 151 9.08 5.11 -2.17
C ILE A 151 9.86 4.33 -1.09
N LEU A 152 9.22 3.35 -0.44
CA LEU A 152 9.87 2.45 0.52
C LEU A 152 10.97 1.60 -0.13
N TYR A 153 10.72 1.15 -1.37
CA TYR A 153 11.65 0.36 -2.17
C TYR A 153 12.41 1.25 -3.16
N SER A 154 13.15 2.21 -2.61
CA SER A 154 13.92 3.20 -3.37
C SER A 154 14.92 2.59 -4.37
N GLN A 155 15.39 1.36 -4.11
CA GLN A 155 16.27 0.59 -5.00
C GLN A 155 15.64 0.25 -6.37
N LEU A 156 14.32 0.41 -6.52
CA LEU A 156 13.65 0.32 -7.83
C LEU A 156 14.06 1.45 -8.79
N GLY A 157 14.69 2.51 -8.28
CA GLY A 157 15.27 3.59 -9.05
C GLY A 157 14.25 4.64 -9.49
N LEU A 158 14.71 5.88 -9.68
CA LEU A 158 13.84 7.04 -9.92
C LEU A 158 12.93 6.87 -11.16
N ASP A 159 13.44 6.29 -12.26
CA ASP A 159 12.67 6.07 -13.50
C ASP A 159 11.45 5.15 -13.29
N PHE A 160 11.62 4.07 -12.51
CA PHE A 160 10.50 3.18 -12.15
C PHE A 160 9.43 3.95 -11.39
N HIS A 161 9.83 4.78 -10.42
CA HIS A 161 8.90 5.55 -9.59
C HIS A 161 8.15 6.58 -10.42
N ILE A 162 8.85 7.30 -11.31
CA ILE A 162 8.21 8.26 -12.22
C ILE A 162 7.19 7.56 -13.11
N LYS A 163 7.54 6.44 -13.76
CA LYS A 163 6.60 5.71 -14.62
C LYS A 163 5.40 5.18 -13.86
N SER A 164 5.63 4.64 -12.67
CA SER A 164 4.58 4.12 -11.79
C SER A 164 3.60 5.22 -11.38
N ILE A 165 4.13 6.34 -10.88
CA ILE A 165 3.34 7.49 -10.43
C ILE A 165 2.60 8.14 -11.60
N SER A 166 3.22 8.24 -12.77
CA SER A 166 2.55 8.73 -13.99
C SER A 166 1.34 7.86 -14.36
N GLU A 167 1.46 6.53 -14.29
CA GLU A 167 0.31 5.64 -14.54
C GLU A 167 -0.79 5.82 -13.47
N MET A 168 -0.42 5.95 -12.19
CA MET A 168 -1.40 6.23 -11.14
C MET A 168 -2.11 7.58 -11.38
N LEU A 169 -1.38 8.64 -11.73
CA LEU A 169 -1.93 9.98 -12.02
C LEU A 169 -2.72 10.05 -13.33
N ARG A 170 -2.48 9.13 -14.27
CA ARG A 170 -3.30 8.98 -15.48
C ARG A 170 -4.73 8.60 -15.11
N ILE A 171 -4.89 7.61 -14.22
CA ILE A 171 -6.19 7.05 -13.88
C ILE A 171 -6.84 7.66 -12.63
N CYS A 172 -6.08 8.37 -11.79
CA CYS A 172 -6.56 8.98 -10.54
C CYS A 172 -6.53 10.53 -10.58
N LYS A 173 -7.48 11.17 -9.89
CA LYS A 173 -7.45 12.63 -9.67
C LYS A 173 -6.44 13.05 -8.60
N GLU A 174 -6.32 12.25 -7.56
CA GLU A 174 -5.39 12.40 -6.45
C GLU A 174 -4.73 11.06 -6.15
N ILE A 175 -3.46 11.07 -5.77
CA ILE A 175 -2.78 9.90 -5.22
C ILE A 175 -2.15 10.23 -3.86
N ARG A 176 -2.10 9.22 -2.97
CA ARG A 176 -1.42 9.27 -1.68
C ARG A 176 -0.48 8.08 -1.57
N ILE A 177 0.81 8.34 -1.33
CA ILE A 177 1.87 7.34 -1.24
C ILE A 177 2.50 7.42 0.13
N PHE A 178 2.56 6.29 0.82
CA PHE A 178 3.13 6.18 2.16
C PHE A 178 3.98 4.91 2.27
N PRO A 179 5.08 4.92 3.06
CA PRO A 179 5.72 6.09 3.66
C PRO A 179 6.59 6.83 2.62
N ILE A 180 7.18 7.96 3.03
CA ILE A 180 8.21 8.65 2.23
C ILE A 180 9.67 8.32 2.65
N LEU A 181 9.81 7.29 3.48
CA LEU A 181 11.10 6.73 3.93
C LEU A 181 11.48 5.52 3.08
N ASN A 182 12.77 5.16 3.07
CA ASN A 182 13.23 3.87 2.55
C ASN A 182 13.29 2.79 3.66
N LEU A 183 13.68 1.57 3.29
CA LEU A 183 13.80 0.42 4.21
C LEU A 183 14.72 0.68 5.42
N ASN A 184 15.64 1.65 5.35
CA ASN A 184 16.55 2.01 6.45
C ASN A 184 15.96 3.07 7.41
N ALA A 185 14.65 3.38 7.31
CA ALA A 185 13.98 4.40 8.11
C ALA A 185 14.56 5.82 7.95
N VAL A 186 15.16 6.10 6.80
CA VAL A 186 15.63 7.44 6.43
C VAL A 186 14.84 7.96 5.23
N LYS A 187 14.83 9.28 5.03
CA LYS A 187 14.16 9.92 3.88
C LYS A 187 14.64 9.25 2.59
N SER A 188 13.70 8.79 1.78
CA SER A 188 14.00 8.05 0.55
C SER A 188 14.71 8.94 -0.47
N GLU A 189 15.78 8.44 -1.05
CA GLU A 189 16.63 9.14 -2.00
C GLU A 189 15.93 9.49 -3.32
N VAL A 190 14.86 8.77 -3.67
CA VAL A 190 14.06 9.06 -4.87
C VAL A 190 13.02 10.18 -4.66
N LEU A 191 12.75 10.56 -3.40
CA LEU A 191 11.65 11.47 -3.08
C LEU A 191 11.81 12.84 -3.74
N GLU A 192 13.01 13.43 -3.68
CA GLU A 192 13.26 14.76 -4.25
C GLU A 192 13.11 14.73 -5.78
N GLY A 193 13.64 13.69 -6.43
CA GLY A 193 13.48 13.51 -7.88
C GLY A 193 12.02 13.33 -8.31
N ILE A 194 11.20 12.64 -7.51
CA ILE A 194 9.75 12.50 -7.76
C ILE A 194 9.07 13.88 -7.65
N ILE A 195 9.32 14.62 -6.58
CA ILE A 195 8.72 15.94 -6.36
C ILE A 195 9.12 16.89 -7.49
N ASP A 196 10.41 16.92 -7.85
CA ASP A 196 10.92 17.79 -8.89
C ASP A 196 10.33 17.49 -10.27
N TYR A 197 10.07 16.22 -10.57
CA TYR A 197 9.46 15.80 -11.82
C TYR A 197 7.99 16.23 -11.95
N PHE A 198 7.19 16.10 -10.88
CA PHE A 198 5.75 16.33 -10.95
C PHE A 198 5.29 17.75 -10.56
N LYS A 199 6.12 18.56 -9.88
CA LYS A 199 5.70 19.86 -9.31
C LYS A 199 5.25 20.91 -10.35
N SER A 200 5.68 20.79 -11.61
CA SER A 200 5.26 21.68 -12.70
C SER A 200 3.79 21.50 -13.06
N ASP A 201 3.31 20.26 -13.04
CA ASP A 201 2.01 19.88 -13.61
C ASP A 201 0.98 19.54 -12.53
N TYR A 202 1.43 19.20 -11.32
CA TYR A 202 0.59 18.76 -10.21
C TYR A 202 0.79 19.62 -8.96
N GLN A 203 -0.23 19.64 -8.10
CA GLN A 203 -0.09 20.12 -6.73
C GLN A 203 0.48 18.98 -5.88
N ILE A 204 1.58 19.25 -5.17
CA ILE A 204 2.26 18.28 -4.32
C ILE A 204 2.27 18.78 -2.88
N SER A 205 1.95 17.91 -1.94
CA SER A 205 2.15 18.16 -0.51
C SER A 205 2.74 16.94 0.19
N ILE A 206 3.42 17.19 1.31
CA ILE A 206 3.82 16.15 2.26
C ILE A 206 3.01 16.39 3.52
N ASP A 207 2.17 15.44 3.87
CA ASP A 207 1.23 15.58 4.97
C ASP A 207 1.65 14.66 6.13
N LEU A 208 1.59 15.18 7.36
CA LEU A 208 1.69 14.36 8.57
C LEU A 208 0.42 13.53 8.75
N VAL A 209 0.60 12.27 9.13
CA VAL A 209 -0.48 11.26 9.25
C VAL A 209 -0.54 10.67 10.66
N ASP A 210 -1.71 10.13 11.03
CA ASP A 210 -1.97 9.61 12.38
C ASP A 210 -1.50 8.15 12.54
N TYR A 211 -0.41 7.81 11.85
CA TYR A 211 0.21 6.51 11.84
C TYR A 211 1.71 6.66 11.94
N GLU A 212 2.31 6.01 12.93
CA GLU A 212 3.75 5.88 13.06
C GLU A 212 4.03 4.51 13.66
N PHE A 213 4.41 3.55 12.82
CA PHE A 213 4.89 2.25 13.27
C PHE A 213 6.40 2.14 13.08
N GLN A 214 6.92 2.51 11.91
CA GLN A 214 8.34 2.74 11.72
C GLN A 214 8.69 4.13 12.26
N LYS A 215 9.76 4.27 13.04
CA LYS A 215 10.21 5.58 13.55
C LYS A 215 10.35 6.59 12.42
N ARG A 216 9.78 7.79 12.60
CA ARG A 216 9.70 8.90 11.62
C ARG A 216 8.88 8.58 10.37
N GLY A 217 8.27 7.40 10.29
CA GLY A 217 7.37 7.00 9.22
C GLY A 217 5.97 7.52 9.49
N ASN A 218 5.82 8.84 9.55
CA ASN A 218 4.55 9.52 9.86
C ASN A 218 4.18 10.58 8.82
N GLN A 219 4.74 10.46 7.61
CA GLN A 219 4.49 11.36 6.49
C GLN A 219 4.10 10.60 5.23
N MET A 220 3.12 11.12 4.50
CA MET A 220 2.72 10.65 3.17
C MET A 220 3.00 11.72 2.11
N LEU A 221 3.32 11.28 0.90
CA LEU A 221 3.32 12.13 -0.29
C LEU A 221 1.93 12.17 -0.88
N LYS A 222 1.39 13.36 -1.09
CA LYS A 222 0.12 13.59 -1.78
C LYS A 222 0.37 14.34 -3.07
N ILE A 223 -0.14 13.82 -4.18
CA ILE A 223 -0.04 14.45 -5.51
C ILE A 223 -1.45 14.55 -6.09
N LYS A 224 -1.86 15.76 -6.46
CA LYS A 224 -3.21 16.05 -6.96
C LYS A 224 -3.12 16.87 -8.23
N ARG A 225 -4.05 16.64 -9.16
CA ARG A 225 -4.23 17.53 -10.33
C ARG A 225 -4.58 18.95 -9.88
N LYS A 226 -4.07 19.93 -10.62
CA LYS A 226 -4.38 21.36 -10.44
C LYS A 226 -5.83 21.65 -10.84
#